data_AF-A0A3C0IYB6-F1
#
_entry.id   AF-A0A3C0IYB6-F1
#
_cell.length_a   1.000
_cell.length_b   1.000
_cell.length_c   1.000
_cell.angle_alpha   90.00
_cell.angle_beta   90.00
_cell.angle_gamma   90.00
#
_symmetry.space_group_name_H-M   'P 1'
#
loop_
_entity.id
_entity.type
_entity.pdbx_description
1 polymer ?
#
loop_
_entity_poly.entity_id
_entity_poly.type
_entity_poly.pdbx_seq_one_letter_code
_entity_poly.pdbx_strand_id
1 'polypeptide(L)' 'MRVRRRCPGGSPVLRSLWKACERRLTRLPRATRQASQMRGAQLLRKTKIVCTIGPASHGLESLRKLAQAGLDVARLNS' A
#
# COMPACT_ATOMS: atom_id res chain seq x y z
N MET A 1 10.18 16.55 6.29
CA MET A 1 9.22 17.43 5.57
C MET A 1 8.65 18.43 6.58
N ARG A 2 9.10 19.69 6.54
CA ARG A 2 8.77 20.72 7.53
C ARG A 2 7.47 21.41 7.10
N VAL A 3 6.36 21.08 7.77
CA VAL A 3 5.06 21.68 7.48
C VAL A 3 5.10 23.15 7.89
N ARG A 4 5.19 24.07 6.91
CA ARG A 4 5.02 25.50 7.18
C ARG A 4 3.53 25.77 7.32
N ARG A 5 3.03 25.94 8.55
CA ARG A 5 1.67 26.44 8.79
C ARG A 5 1.66 27.96 8.64
N ARG A 6 0.79 28.47 7.78
CA ARG A 6 0.59 29.91 7.54
C ARG A 6 -0.05 30.50 8.80
N CYS A 7 0.54 31.56 9.38
CA CYS A 7 -0.07 32.29 10.48
C CYS A 7 -1.40 32.92 10.00
N PRO A 8 -2.54 32.68 10.66
CA PRO A 8 -3.73 33.49 10.41
C PRO A 8 -3.46 34.91 10.91
N GLY A 9 -3.58 35.90 10.02
CA GLY A 9 -3.47 37.30 10.36
C GLY A 9 -4.66 37.73 11.23
N GLY A 10 -4.49 37.65 12.55
CA GLY A 10 -5.48 38.07 13.54
C GLY A 10 -4.81 38.67 14.79
N SER A 11 -5.61 39.27 15.67
CA SER A 11 -5.19 40.02 16.86
C SER A 11 -4.10 39.32 17.71
N PRO A 12 -3.32 40.06 18.52
CA PRO A 12 -2.22 39.49 19.32
C PRO A 12 -2.64 38.29 20.20
N VAL A 13 -3.89 38.30 20.66
CA VAL A 13 -4.51 37.23 21.47
C VAL A 13 -4.62 35.92 20.70
N LEU A 14 -5.05 35.98 19.44
CA LEU A 14 -5.20 34.81 18.58
C LEU A 14 -3.85 34.15 18.25
N ARG A 15 -2.80 34.97 18.13
CA ARG A 15 -1.41 34.50 17.94
C ARG A 15 -0.84 33.82 19.19
N SER A 16 -1.14 34.35 20.38
CA SER A 16 -0.74 33.75 21.65
C SER A 16 -1.44 32.40 21.90
N LEU A 17 -2.74 32.32 21.58
CA LEU A 17 -3.51 31.07 21.65
C LEU A 17 -3.00 30.02 20.65
N TRP A 18 -2.63 30.43 19.43
CA TRP A 18 -2.01 29.55 18.44
C TRP A 18 -0.69 28.94 18.96
N LYS A 19 0.23 29.78 19.48
CA LYS A 19 1.51 29.32 20.05
C LYS A 19 1.33 28.47 21.32
N ALA A 20 0.25 28.70 22.09
CA ALA A 20 -0.07 27.88 23.26
C ALA A 20 -0.63 26.50 22.85
N CYS A 21 -1.49 26.45 21.84
CA CYS A 21 -2.05 25.21 21.29
C CYS A 21 -0.96 24.36 20.59
N GLU A 22 -0.06 24.99 19.83
CA GLU A 22 1.03 24.31 19.11
C GLU A 22 2.03 23.62 20.07
N ARG A 23 2.28 24.21 21.24
CA ARG A 23 3.10 23.59 22.30
C ARG A 23 2.41 22.43 23.03
N ARG A 24 1.07 22.34 22.98
CA ARG A 24 0.30 21.24 23.57
C ARG A 24 0.22 20.03 22.63
N LEU A 25 0.29 20.26 21.32
CA LEU A 25 0.23 19.22 20.28
C LEU A 25 1.53 18.41 20.10
N THR A 26 2.65 18.81 20.70
CA THR A 26 3.92 18.06 20.62
C THR A 26 4.06 16.97 21.69
N ARG A 27 3.09 16.83 22.61
CA ARG A 27 3.04 15.77 23.63
C ARG A 27 1.91 14.76 23.42
N LEU A 28 1.23 14.76 22.27
CA LEU A 28 0.36 13.63 21.94
C LEU A 28 1.24 12.47 21.50
N PRO A 29 1.26 11.35 22.25
CA PRO A 29 2.04 10.19 21.87
C PRO A 29 1.59 9.73 20.49
N ARG A 30 2.54 9.30 19.65
CA ARG A 30 2.33 8.62 18.36
C ARG A 30 1.66 7.24 18.51
N ALA A 31 0.88 7.03 19.58
CA ALA A 31 0.26 5.76 19.96
C ALA A 31 -1.15 5.58 19.40
N THR A 32 -1.64 6.51 18.57
CA THR A 32 -2.75 6.25 17.65
C THR A 32 -2.25 6.11 16.21
N ARG A 33 -1.09 5.49 16.02
CA ARG A 33 -0.81 4.81 14.75
C ARG A 33 -1.52 3.46 14.76
N GLN A 34 -2.71 3.50 14.18
CA GLN A 34 -3.28 2.40 13.40
C GLN A 34 -4.03 1.33 14.19
N ALA A 35 -5.10 1.76 14.88
CA ALA A 35 -6.36 1.03 14.91
C ALA A 35 -7.04 0.92 13.51
N SER A 36 -6.25 0.86 12.43
CA SER A 36 -6.69 0.75 11.03
C SER A 36 -5.93 -0.30 10.24
N GLN A 37 -5.15 -1.16 10.91
CA GLN A 37 -4.44 -2.26 10.25
C GLN A 37 -5.34 -3.47 9.98
N MET A 38 -6.62 -3.24 9.72
CA MET A 38 -7.42 -4.10 8.85
C MET A 38 -7.32 -3.55 7.43
N ARG A 39 -6.10 -3.53 6.86
CA ARG A 39 -5.98 -3.45 5.41
C ARG A 39 -6.30 -4.84 4.87
N GLY A 40 -7.59 -5.12 4.69
CA GLY A 40 -8.07 -6.12 3.73
C GLY A 40 -7.76 -5.70 2.28
N ALA A 41 -6.57 -5.15 2.06
CA ALA A 41 -6.13 -4.59 0.80
C ALA A 41 -4.82 -5.26 0.42
N GLN A 42 -4.96 -6.20 -0.53
CA GLN A 42 -3.93 -6.83 -1.38
C GLN A 42 -3.55 -8.28 -1.02
N LEU A 43 -4.49 -9.20 -1.23
CA LEU A 43 -4.17 -10.61 -1.57
C LEU A 43 -4.41 -10.94 -3.05
N LEU A 44 -4.59 -9.92 -3.90
CA LEU A 44 -4.69 -10.10 -5.35
C LEU A 44 -3.35 -9.68 -5.97
N ARG A 45 -2.68 -10.63 -6.62
CA ARG A 45 -1.48 -10.34 -7.41
C ARG A 45 -1.89 -9.43 -8.56
N LYS A 46 -1.24 -8.27 -8.66
CA LYS A 46 -1.39 -7.36 -9.82
C LYS A 46 -0.59 -7.84 -11.03
N THR A 47 0.37 -8.75 -10.80
CA THR A 47 1.27 -9.30 -11.82
C THR A 47 0.78 -10.67 -12.28
N LYS A 48 0.65 -10.81 -13.60
CA LYS A 48 0.33 -12.08 -14.26
C LYS A 48 1.55 -13.01 -14.25
N ILE A 49 1.32 -14.30 -14.12
CA ILE A 49 2.36 -15.34 -14.18
C ILE A 49 2.38 -15.93 -15.60
N VAL A 50 3.53 -15.80 -16.26
CA VAL A 50 3.81 -16.37 -17.59
C VAL A 50 4.76 -17.55 -17.43
N CYS A 51 4.50 -18.67 -18.11
CA CYS A 51 5.47 -19.75 -18.25
C CYS A 51 5.61 -20.21 -19.70
N THR A 52 6.81 -20.65 -20.08
CA THR A 52 7.07 -21.20 -21.41
C THR A 52 6.75 -22.69 -21.39
N ILE A 53 5.90 -23.13 -22.30
CA ILE A 53 5.54 -24.55 -22.41
C ILE A 53 6.51 -25.22 -23.35
N GLY A 54 7.22 -26.21 -22.83
CA GLY A 54 8.08 -27.12 -23.59
C GLY A 54 7.46 -28.52 -23.71
N PRO A 55 8.11 -29.45 -24.44
CA PRO A 55 7.64 -30.81 -24.64
C PRO A 55 7.43 -31.59 -23.33
N ALA A 56 8.21 -31.28 -22.28
CA ALA A 56 8.04 -31.86 -20.95
C ALA A 56 6.76 -31.40 -20.22
N SER A 57 6.11 -30.33 -20.67
CA SER A 57 4.95 -29.72 -19.99
C SER A 57 3.74 -29.50 -20.89
N HIS A 58 3.75 -30.03 -22.12
CA HIS A 58 2.66 -29.92 -23.09
C HIS A 58 1.49 -30.89 -22.82
N GLY A 59 1.67 -31.85 -21.89
CA GLY A 59 0.60 -32.75 -21.49
C GLY A 59 -0.55 -32.03 -20.79
N LEU A 60 -1.78 -32.47 -21.06
CA LEU A 60 -3.00 -31.90 -20.47
C LEU A 60 -2.98 -31.86 -18.94
N GLU A 61 -2.51 -32.94 -18.30
CA GLU A 61 -2.40 -33.02 -16.84
C GLU A 61 -1.38 -32.02 -16.27
N SER A 62 -0.27 -31.81 -16.95
CA SER A 62 0.75 -30.83 -16.55
C SER A 62 0.18 -29.42 -16.67
N LEU A 63 -0.51 -29.10 -17.75
CA LEU A 63 -1.16 -27.79 -17.95
C LEU A 63 -2.25 -27.53 -16.90
N ARG A 64 -3.04 -28.55 -16.53
CA ARG A 64 -4.04 -28.46 -15.44
C ARG A 64 -3.39 -28.12 -14.10
N LYS A 65 -2.30 -28.81 -13.75
CA LYS A 65 -1.54 -28.52 -12.53
C LYS A 65 -0.97 -27.11 -12.53
N LEU A 66 -0.45 -26.65 -13.68
CA LEU A 66 0.08 -25.29 -13.82
C LEU A 66 -1.00 -24.23 -13.69
N ALA A 67 -2.18 -24.45 -14.28
CA ALA A 67 -3.33 -23.54 -14.13
C ALA A 67 -3.78 -23.44 -12.67
N GLN A 68 -3.89 -24.57 -11.97
CA GLN A 68 -4.23 -24.61 -10.53
C GLN A 68 -3.16 -23.95 -9.65
N ALA A 69 -1.89 -24.02 -10.06
CA ALA A 69 -0.77 -23.34 -9.40
C ALA A 69 -0.72 -21.83 -9.68
N GLY A 70 -1.58 -21.30 -10.57
CA GLY A 70 -1.69 -19.86 -10.85
C GLY A 70 -1.04 -19.41 -12.15
N LEU A 71 -0.91 -20.28 -13.15
CA LEU A 71 -0.52 -19.87 -14.51
C LEU A 71 -1.62 -19.02 -15.17
N ASP A 72 -1.27 -17.81 -15.62
CA ASP A 72 -2.18 -16.93 -16.36
C ASP A 72 -1.99 -17.04 -17.89
N VAL A 73 -0.74 -17.08 -18.35
CA VAL A 73 -0.42 -17.04 -19.79
C VAL A 73 0.68 -18.04 -20.12
N ALA A 74 0.39 -18.93 -21.06
CA ALA A 74 1.37 -19.85 -21.62
C ALA A 74 2.08 -19.23 -22.83
N ARG A 75 3.42 -19.19 -22.80
CA ARG A 75 4.25 -18.85 -23.95
C ARG A 75 4.60 -20.12 -24.71
N LEU A 76 4.18 -20.20 -25.97
CA LEU A 76 4.57 -21.27 -26.89
C LEU A 76 5.68 -20.74 -27.77
N ASN A 77 6.83 -21.40 -27.77
CA ASN A 77 7.88 -21.14 -28.73
C ASN A 77 7.78 -22.23 -29.81
N SER A 78 7.40 -21.81 -31.03
CA SER A 78 7.39 -22.64 -32.23
C SER A 78 8.79 -22.99 -32.68
#